data_AF-A0A7J7I4B3-F1
#
_entry.id   AF-A0A7J7I4B3-F1
#
_cell.length_a   1.000
_cell.length_b   1.000
_cell.length_c   1.000
_cell.angle_alpha   90.00
_cell.angle_beta   90.00
_cell.angle_gamma   90.00
#
_symmetry.space_group_name_H-M   'P 1'
#
loop_
_entity.id
_entity.type
_entity.pdbx_description
1 polymer ?
#
loop_
_entity_poly.entity_id
_entity_poly.type
_entity_poly.pdbx_seq_one_letter_code
_entity_poly.pdbx_strand_id
1 'polypeptide(L)'
;MLDGVPVKYVSWSREKNLKGIIKGTGYLCGCKDCKFTKALNAYEFERHAGCKTKHPNNHIYFENGKTIYAVVQELKSSPQEMLFEAIQNVTGSPINQKNFRIWKASYQAATRELQRIYGKDEVIVPS
;
A
#
# COMPACT_ATOMS: atom_id res chain seq x y z
N MET A 1 -8.61 0.96 0.22
CA MET A 1 -8.28 0.90 1.66
C MET A 1 -7.34 2.03 2.07
N LEU A 2 -6.21 2.19 1.40
CA LEU A 2 -5.20 3.19 1.76
C LEU A 2 -5.42 4.58 1.11
N ASP A 3 -6.49 4.77 0.36
CA ASP A 3 -6.86 6.08 -0.20
C ASP A 3 -6.85 7.19 0.85
N GLY A 4 -6.19 8.29 0.54
CA GLY A 4 -6.05 9.44 1.44
C GLY A 4 -4.82 9.37 2.36
N VAL A 5 -4.11 8.24 2.41
CA VAL A 5 -2.88 8.14 3.21
C VAL A 5 -1.75 8.96 2.57
N PRO A 6 -1.09 9.85 3.33
CA PRO A 6 0.03 10.64 2.83
C PRO A 6 1.26 9.78 2.62
N VAL A 7 2.01 10.10 1.56
CA VAL A 7 3.30 9.49 1.22
C VAL A 7 4.27 10.54 0.71
N LYS A 8 5.55 10.20 0.65
CA LYS A 8 6.57 11.03 0.01
C LYS A 8 7.56 10.19 -0.78
N TYR A 9 7.90 10.65 -1.98
CA TYR A 9 9.11 10.20 -2.65
C TYR A 9 10.33 10.82 -1.97
N VAL A 10 11.40 10.05 -1.82
CA VAL A 10 12.71 10.52 -1.34
C VAL A 10 13.80 9.89 -2.21
N SER A 11 14.64 10.73 -2.83
CA SER A 11 15.79 10.25 -3.62
C SER A 11 16.82 9.54 -2.74
N TRP A 12 17.68 8.73 -3.35
CA TRP A 12 18.79 8.10 -2.65
C TRP A 12 19.71 9.12 -1.95
N SER A 13 20.01 10.25 -2.62
CA SER A 13 20.77 11.35 -2.03
C SER A 13 20.02 12.15 -0.96
N ARG A 14 18.71 11.91 -0.79
CA ARG A 14 17.77 12.65 0.06
C ARG A 14 17.57 14.13 -0.27
N GLU A 15 18.22 14.63 -1.31
CA GLU A 15 18.10 16.03 -1.75
C GLU A 15 16.78 16.32 -2.45
N LYS A 16 16.20 15.32 -3.13
CA LYS A 16 14.92 15.44 -3.82
C LYS A 16 13.83 14.74 -3.04
N ASN A 17 12.75 15.47 -2.79
CA ASN A 17 11.56 14.93 -2.16
C ASN A 17 10.31 15.45 -2.88
N LEU A 18 9.27 14.63 -2.88
CA LEU A 18 7.99 14.98 -3.48
C LEU A 18 6.87 14.36 -2.66
N LYS A 19 5.95 15.20 -2.16
CA LYS A 19 4.78 14.74 -1.42
C LYS A 19 3.74 14.14 -2.37
N GLY A 20 2.99 13.16 -1.87
CA GLY A 20 1.87 12.56 -2.58
C GLY A 20 0.82 12.00 -1.62
N ILE A 21 -0.32 11.60 -2.17
CA ILE A 21 -1.41 10.97 -1.42
C ILE A 21 -1.86 9.74 -2.19
N ILE A 22 -2.03 8.60 -1.51
CA ILE A 22 -2.52 7.38 -2.17
C ILE A 22 -3.94 7.59 -2.69
N LYS A 23 -4.19 7.21 -3.94
CA LYS A 23 -5.51 7.24 -4.58
C LYS A 23 -5.66 6.04 -5.52
N GLY A 24 -6.50 5.08 -5.14
CA GLY A 24 -6.65 3.83 -5.88
C GLY A 24 -5.32 3.08 -5.91
N THR A 25 -4.82 2.82 -7.11
CA THR A 25 -3.53 2.14 -7.36
C THR A 25 -2.37 3.10 -7.62
N GLY A 26 -2.61 4.42 -7.52
CA GLY A 26 -1.62 5.46 -7.82
C GLY A 26 -1.49 6.50 -6.71
N TYR A 27 -0.85 7.60 -7.06
CA TYR A 27 -0.45 8.68 -6.15
C TYR A 27 -0.88 10.02 -6.72
N LEU A 28 -1.70 10.77 -5.97
CA LEU A 28 -1.95 12.18 -6.25
C LEU A 28 -0.65 12.95 -6.04
N CYS A 29 -0.12 13.51 -7.12
CA CYS A 29 1.19 14.13 -7.12
C CYS A 29 1.15 15.56 -6.57
N GLY A 30 1.96 15.85 -5.56
CA GLY A 30 2.05 17.17 -4.91
C GLY A 30 3.00 18.16 -5.57
N CYS A 31 3.45 17.92 -6.81
CA CYS A 31 4.33 18.86 -7.50
C CYS A 31 3.59 20.14 -7.89
N LYS A 32 4.33 21.19 -8.27
CA LYS A 32 3.76 22.50 -8.64
C LYS A 32 2.75 22.42 -9.79
N ASP A 33 2.96 21.49 -10.72
CA ASP A 33 2.08 21.33 -11.89
C ASP A 33 0.85 20.49 -11.56
N CYS A 34 1.01 19.42 -10.77
CA CYS A 34 -0.09 18.50 -10.46
C CYS A 34 -0.99 18.98 -9.32
N LYS A 35 -0.46 19.67 -8.30
CA LYS A 35 -1.24 20.20 -7.16
C LYS A 35 -2.26 19.20 -6.56
N PHE A 36 -1.86 17.93 -6.44
CA PHE A 36 -2.70 16.82 -5.97
C PHE A 36 -3.97 16.52 -6.79
N THR A 37 -4.08 16.99 -8.03
CA THR A 37 -5.25 16.72 -8.90
C THR A 37 -5.04 15.52 -9.82
N LYS A 38 -3.78 15.20 -10.16
CA LYS A 38 -3.42 14.11 -11.06
C LYS A 38 -2.92 12.89 -10.29
N ALA A 39 -3.60 11.76 -10.47
CA ALA A 39 -3.13 10.46 -9.99
C ALA A 39 -2.11 9.87 -10.98
N LEU A 40 -0.94 9.50 -10.48
CA LEU A 40 0.18 8.93 -11.22
C LEU A 40 0.51 7.53 -10.74
N ASN A 41 1.03 6.67 -11.60
CA ASN A 41 1.65 5.43 -11.13
C ASN A 41 3.02 5.71 -10.45
N ALA A 42 3.62 4.69 -9.83
CA ALA A 42 4.87 4.85 -9.07
C ALA A 42 6.04 5.40 -9.93
N TYR A 43 6.14 4.96 -11.17
CA TYR A 43 7.19 5.38 -12.10
C TYR A 43 7.00 6.85 -12.52
N GLU A 44 5.77 7.24 -12.87
CA GLU A 44 5.45 8.62 -13.21
C GLU A 44 5.65 9.56 -12.03
N PHE A 45 5.24 9.14 -10.83
CA PHE A 45 5.40 9.92 -9.61
C PHE A 45 6.90 10.19 -9.30
N GLU A 46 7.75 9.17 -9.44
CA GLU A 46 9.20 9.34 -9.33
C GLU A 46 9.77 10.30 -10.38
N ARG A 47 9.30 10.20 -11.63
CA ARG A 47 9.74 11.10 -12.70
C ARG A 47 9.36 12.56 -12.40
N HIS A 48 8.21 12.79 -11.78
CA HIS A 48 7.80 14.11 -11.30
C HIS A 48 8.66 14.62 -10.14
N ALA A 49 9.30 13.73 -9.37
CA ALA A 49 10.32 14.10 -8.38
C ALA A 49 11.69 14.39 -9.01
N GLY A 50 11.82 14.25 -10.34
CA GLY A 50 13.07 14.47 -11.08
C GLY A 50 14.08 13.34 -10.91
N CYS A 51 13.59 12.12 -10.65
CA CYS A 51 14.40 10.92 -10.48
C CYS A 51 13.98 9.82 -11.45
N LYS A 52 14.81 8.77 -11.55
CA LYS A 52 14.53 7.56 -12.30
C LYS A 52 15.31 6.40 -11.67
N THR A 53 14.62 5.39 -11.18
CA THR A 53 15.20 4.20 -10.58
C THR A 53 14.54 2.95 -11.15
N LYS A 54 15.12 1.78 -10.86
CA LYS A 54 14.55 0.49 -11.26
C LYS A 54 13.32 0.12 -10.43
N HIS A 55 13.24 0.59 -9.18
CA HIS A 55 12.22 0.19 -8.21
C HIS A 55 11.65 1.40 -7.45
N PRO A 56 10.76 2.20 -8.06
CA PRO A 56 10.23 3.43 -7.45
C PRO A 56 9.58 3.21 -6.08
N ASN A 57 8.92 2.05 -5.87
CA ASN A 57 8.27 1.70 -4.59
C ASN A 57 9.25 1.53 -3.42
N ASN A 58 10.56 1.41 -3.68
CA ASN A 58 11.60 1.43 -2.64
C ASN A 58 11.97 2.85 -2.20
N HIS A 59 11.48 3.86 -2.93
CA HIS A 59 11.78 5.28 -2.70
C HIS A 59 10.53 6.08 -2.33
N ILE A 60 9.37 5.43 -2.23
CA ILE A 60 8.11 6.04 -1.78
C ILE A 60 7.85 5.56 -0.35
N TYR A 61 7.80 6.53 0.57
CA TYR A 61 7.74 6.31 2.01
C TYR A 61 6.41 6.78 2.59
N PHE A 62 5.92 6.04 3.56
CA PHE A 62 4.91 6.50 4.51
C PHE A 62 5.53 7.43 5.57
N GLU A 63 4.69 8.04 6.40
CA GLU A 63 5.13 8.96 7.45
C GLU A 63 6.00 8.28 8.52
N ASN A 64 5.73 7.00 8.82
CA ASN A 64 6.56 6.19 9.72
C ASN A 64 7.92 5.76 9.13
N GLY A 65 8.25 6.18 7.91
CA GLY A 65 9.53 5.86 7.27
C GLY A 65 9.61 4.47 6.63
N LYS A 66 8.53 3.68 6.64
CA LYS A 66 8.45 2.43 5.85
C LYS A 66 8.19 2.75 4.38
N THR A 67 8.80 2.00 3.48
CA THR A 67 8.53 2.12 2.04
C THR A 67 7.25 1.38 1.65
N ILE A 68 6.67 1.73 0.51
CA ILE A 68 5.57 0.95 -0.10
C ILE A 68 5.97 -0.53 -0.20
N TYR A 69 7.19 -0.80 -0.65
CA TYR A 69 7.71 -2.17 -0.73
C TYR A 69 7.76 -2.86 0.64
N ALA A 70 8.34 -2.21 1.66
CA ALA A 70 8.45 -2.78 3.00
C ALA A 70 7.07 -3.12 3.60
N VAL A 71 6.10 -2.20 3.46
CA VAL A 71 4.72 -2.42 3.89
C VAL A 71 4.08 -3.61 3.17
N VAL A 72 4.28 -3.74 1.86
CA VAL A 72 3.77 -4.90 1.11
C VAL A 72 4.40 -6.21 1.59
N GLN A 73 5.69 -6.23 1.89
CA GLN A 73 6.34 -7.44 2.42
C GLN A 73 5.82 -7.79 3.81
N GLU A 74 5.67 -6.81 4.70
CA GLU A 74 5.15 -7.00 6.05
C GLU A 74 3.73 -7.57 6.03
N LEU A 75 2.84 -7.03 5.18
CA LEU A 75 1.49 -7.54 5.04
C LEU A 75 1.44 -8.95 4.43
N LYS A 76 2.35 -9.28 3.50
CA LYS A 76 2.45 -10.63 2.91
C LYS A 76 2.93 -11.67 3.93
N SER A 77 3.82 -11.28 4.83
CA SER A 77 4.37 -12.15 5.87
C SER A 77 3.53 -12.16 7.15
N SER A 78 2.46 -11.35 7.23
CA SER A 78 1.59 -11.28 8.40
C SER A 78 0.70 -12.52 8.49
N PRO A 79 0.63 -13.19 9.65
CA PRO A 79 -0.35 -14.24 9.89
C PRO A 79 -1.78 -13.74 9.66
N GLN A 80 -2.67 -14.60 9.16
CA GLN A 80 -4.03 -14.23 8.80
C GLN A 80 -4.82 -13.62 9.97
N GLU A 81 -4.59 -14.12 11.19
CA GLU A 81 -5.23 -13.65 12.42
C GLU A 81 -4.86 -12.20 12.75
N MET A 82 -3.63 -11.80 12.40
CA MET A 82 -3.07 -10.48 12.69
C MET A 82 -3.24 -9.51 11.51
N LEU A 83 -3.67 -9.99 10.33
CA LEU A 83 -3.70 -9.21 9.10
C LEU A 83 -4.48 -7.89 9.24
N PHE A 84 -5.64 -7.92 9.91
CA PHE A 84 -6.46 -6.71 10.07
C PHE A 84 -5.80 -5.66 10.96
N GLU A 85 -5.14 -6.09 12.03
CA GLU A 85 -4.39 -5.19 12.90
C GLU A 85 -3.15 -4.64 12.20
N ALA A 86 -2.40 -5.51 11.51
CA ALA A 86 -1.22 -5.12 10.73
C ALA A 86 -1.59 -4.02 9.72
N ILE A 87 -2.64 -4.21 8.95
CA ILE A 87 -3.13 -3.22 7.98
C ILE A 87 -3.42 -1.85 8.60
N GLN A 88 -4.00 -1.81 9.80
CA GLN A 88 -4.35 -0.55 10.46
C GLN A 88 -3.11 0.22 10.93
N ASN A 89 -2.02 -0.48 11.25
CA ASN A 89 -0.82 0.11 11.85
C ASN A 89 0.33 0.31 10.85
N VAL A 90 0.32 -0.41 9.73
CA VAL A 90 1.50 -0.52 8.84
C VAL A 90 1.94 0.81 8.21
N THR A 91 1.01 1.75 8.01
CA THR A 91 1.31 3.05 7.38
C THR A 91 1.76 4.12 8.38
N GLY A 92 1.57 3.89 9.70
CA GLY A 92 1.83 4.88 10.73
C GLY A 92 0.91 6.10 10.71
N SER A 93 -0.15 6.08 9.89
CA SER A 93 -1.17 7.12 9.82
C SER A 93 -2.56 6.46 9.78
N PRO A 94 -3.63 7.18 10.17
CA PRO A 94 -4.97 6.64 10.06
C PRO A 94 -5.32 6.30 8.60
N ILE A 95 -5.63 5.03 8.34
CA ILE A 95 -6.13 4.60 7.03
C ILE A 95 -7.60 4.98 6.85
N ASN A 96 -8.10 4.94 5.61
CA ASN A 96 -9.50 5.19 5.32
C ASN A 96 -10.39 4.07 5.90
N GLN A 97 -10.96 4.35 7.07
CA GLN A 97 -11.75 3.39 7.86
C GLN A 97 -12.97 2.87 7.11
N LYS A 98 -13.65 3.72 6.33
CA LYS A 98 -14.79 3.30 5.52
C LYS A 98 -14.37 2.27 4.48
N ASN A 99 -13.33 2.57 3.72
CA ASN A 99 -12.82 1.66 2.70
C ASN A 99 -12.24 0.39 3.30
N PHE A 100 -11.62 0.47 4.48
CA PHE A 100 -11.11 -0.68 5.22
C PHE A 100 -12.24 -1.63 5.65
N ARG A 101 -13.32 -1.12 6.25
CA ARG A 101 -14.47 -1.95 6.67
C ARG A 101 -15.13 -2.67 5.49
N ILE A 102 -15.32 -1.98 4.37
CA ILE A 102 -15.88 -2.56 3.14
C ILE A 102 -14.98 -3.70 2.65
N TRP A 103 -13.68 -3.43 2.51
CA TRP A 103 -12.72 -4.44 2.07
C TRP A 103 -12.65 -5.63 3.03
N LYS A 104 -12.65 -5.40 4.34
CA LYS A 104 -12.61 -6.45 5.38
C LYS A 104 -13.80 -7.39 5.25
N ALA A 105 -15.01 -6.85 5.08
CA ALA A 105 -16.22 -7.65 4.90
C ALA A 105 -16.14 -8.52 3.64
N SER A 106 -15.72 -7.94 2.51
CA SER A 106 -15.54 -8.69 1.25
C SER A 106 -14.47 -9.77 1.37
N TYR A 107 -13.35 -9.47 2.02
CA TYR A 107 -12.27 -10.43 2.27
C TYR A 107 -12.78 -11.63 3.08
N GLN A 108 -13.47 -11.38 4.19
CA GLN A 108 -14.03 -12.44 5.03
C GLN A 108 -15.09 -13.27 4.31
N ALA A 109 -15.95 -12.65 3.50
CA ALA A 109 -16.93 -13.36 2.69
C ALA A 109 -16.24 -14.28 1.67
N ALA A 110 -15.22 -13.79 0.97
CA ALA A 110 -14.43 -14.59 0.03
C ALA A 110 -13.71 -15.75 0.72
N THR A 111 -13.12 -15.54 1.90
CA THR A 111 -12.49 -16.62 2.68
C THR A 111 -13.49 -17.72 3.04
N ARG A 112 -14.71 -17.38 3.46
CA ARG A 112 -15.76 -18.36 3.78
C ARG A 112 -16.21 -19.14 2.54
N GLU A 113 -16.39 -18.47 1.41
CA GLU A 113 -16.76 -19.14 0.16
C GLU A 113 -15.65 -20.07 -0.34
N LEU A 114 -14.37 -19.68 -0.21
CA LEU A 114 -13.24 -20.58 -0.50
C LEU A 114 -13.26 -21.82 0.41
N GLN A 115 -13.50 -21.65 1.71
CA GLN A 115 -13.65 -22.77 2.64
C GLN A 115 -14.84 -23.65 2.29
N ARG A 116 -15.93 -23.09 1.77
CA ARG A 116 -17.09 -23.87 1.29
C ARG A 116 -16.75 -24.73 0.07
N ILE A 117 -15.98 -24.18 -0.87
CA ILE A 117 -15.61 -24.85 -2.12
C ILE A 117 -14.55 -25.93 -1.87
N TYR A 118 -13.55 -25.65 -1.04
CA TYR A 118 -12.38 -26.52 -0.85
C TYR A 118 -12.38 -27.31 0.46
N GLY A 119 -13.23 -26.97 1.45
CA GLY A 119 -13.23 -27.55 2.80
C GLY A 119 -13.72 -28.99 2.93
N LYS A 120 -13.75 -29.76 1.83
CA LYS A 120 -13.96 -31.22 1.85
C LYS A 120 -12.71 -32.04 1.52
N ASP A 121 -11.64 -31.43 1.02
CA ASP A 121 -10.38 -32.12 0.80
C ASP A 121 -9.31 -31.56 1.73
N GLU A 122 -8.99 -32.32 2.79
CA GLU A 122 -7.79 -32.14 3.59
C GLU A 122 -6.56 -32.25 2.67
N VAL A 123 -6.05 -31.11 2.22
CA VAL A 123 -4.73 -31.07 1.60
C VAL A 123 -3.70 -31.07 2.72
N ILE A 124 -3.19 -32.26 3.03
CA ILE A 124 -1.96 -32.45 3.78
C ILE A 124 -0.86 -31.66 3.06
N VAL A 125 -0.39 -30.57 3.69
CA VAL A 125 0.80 -29.85 3.21
C VAL A 125 2.02 -30.58 3.79
N PRO A 126 2.96 -31.09 2.98
CA PRO A 126 4.14 -31.75 3.52
C PRO A 126 5.08 -30.74 4.18
N SER A 127 5.69 -31.20 5.28
CA SER A 127 6.65 -30.53 6.15
C SER A 127 7.87 -29.94 5.45
#